data_AF-A0A553X8Q8-F1
#
_entry.id   AF-A0A553X8Q8-F1
#
_cell.length_a   1.000
_cell.length_b   1.000
_cell.length_c   1.000
_cell.angle_alpha   90.00
_cell.angle_beta   90.00
_cell.angle_gamma   90.00
#
_symmetry.space_group_name_H-M   'P 1'
#
loop_
_entity.id
_entity.type
_entity.pdbx_description
1 polymer ?
#
loop_
_entity_poly.entity_id
_entity_poly.type
_entity_poly.pdbx_seq_one_letter_code
_entity_poly.pdbx_strand_id
1 'polypeptide(L)'
;PLPVPWPPEAREAFVALLDAGAPTIPVWETLEAEGLLTLLLPEWERVRCLPQRNAVHTWTVDRHLVETAVRAAALTRRVDRPDLLLVAALLHDLGKGLPGDHAVAGAPVARAVAARLGFGAHDTAVLATLVRHHLLLIETATRRDLDDPETVTAVARAVGTVRTLGLLHALTEADARATGPAAWSAWRGALVDGLVARVADRLAGEPVPDGPATRP
;
A
#
# COMPACT_ATOMS: atom_id res chain seq x y z
N PRO A 1 -21.67 13.46 -8.04
CA PRO A 1 -20.50 13.36 -7.13
C PRO A 1 -20.91 12.80 -5.76
N LEU A 2 -20.12 11.89 -5.19
CA LEU A 2 -20.32 11.40 -3.82
C LEU A 2 -20.05 12.53 -2.80
N PRO A 3 -20.70 12.53 -1.62
CA PRO A 3 -20.36 13.49 -0.56
C PRO A 3 -18.93 13.26 -0.07
N VAL A 4 -18.35 14.26 0.58
CA VAL A 4 -17.01 14.18 1.18
C VAL A 4 -17.12 14.44 2.69
N PRO A 5 -16.73 13.47 3.55
CA PRO A 5 -16.24 12.13 3.20
C PRO A 5 -17.32 11.27 2.52
N TRP A 6 -16.90 10.24 1.79
CA TRP A 6 -17.81 9.25 1.21
C TRP A 6 -18.67 8.59 2.30
N PRO A 7 -19.93 8.22 2.00
CA PRO A 7 -20.73 7.41 2.92
C PRO A 7 -20.06 6.05 3.15
N PRO A 8 -20.22 5.44 4.34
CA PRO A 8 -19.66 4.12 4.64
C PRO A 8 -19.96 3.06 3.58
N GLU A 9 -21.19 3.05 3.06
CA GLU A 9 -21.65 2.08 2.05
C GLU A 9 -20.90 2.24 0.72
N ALA A 10 -20.56 3.47 0.33
CA ALA A 10 -19.79 3.73 -0.88
C ALA A 10 -18.34 3.27 -0.73
N ARG A 11 -17.73 3.51 0.44
CA ARG A 11 -16.39 3.01 0.78
C ARG A 11 -16.37 1.48 0.81
N GLU A 12 -17.38 0.86 1.43
CA GLU A 12 -17.51 -0.60 1.50
C GLU A 12 -17.69 -1.23 0.12
N ALA A 13 -18.54 -0.66 -0.73
CA ALA A 13 -18.70 -1.12 -2.11
C ALA A 13 -17.40 -0.98 -2.92
N PHE A 14 -16.65 0.11 -2.71
CA PHE A 14 -15.36 0.31 -3.35
C PHE A 14 -14.31 -0.71 -2.89
N VAL A 15 -14.22 -0.97 -1.58
CA VAL A 15 -13.34 -2.02 -1.04
C VAL A 15 -13.74 -3.40 -1.54
N ALA A 16 -15.04 -3.71 -1.59
CA ALA A 16 -15.56 -4.97 -2.11
C ALA A 16 -15.25 -5.15 -3.60
N LEU A 17 -15.30 -4.05 -4.39
CA LEU A 17 -14.86 -4.07 -5.78
C LEU A 17 -13.38 -4.45 -5.87
N LEU A 18 -12.49 -3.94 -5.02
CA LEU A 18 -11.07 -4.31 -5.02
C LEU A 18 -10.84 -5.76 -4.52
N ASP A 19 -11.60 -6.19 -3.52
CA ASP A 19 -11.50 -7.54 -2.93
C ASP A 19 -11.99 -8.63 -3.88
N ALA A 20 -12.79 -8.29 -4.89
CA ALA A 20 -13.25 -9.24 -5.91
C ALA A 20 -12.10 -9.91 -6.69
N GLY A 21 -10.89 -9.34 -6.67
CA GLY A 21 -9.71 -9.92 -7.30
C GLY A 21 -9.75 -9.81 -8.83
N ALA A 22 -9.39 -10.87 -9.56
CA ALA A 22 -9.31 -10.79 -11.02
C ALA A 22 -10.60 -10.26 -11.72
N PRO A 23 -11.83 -10.60 -11.26
CA PRO A 23 -13.06 -9.95 -11.72
C PRO A 23 -13.14 -8.42 -11.62
N THR A 24 -12.34 -7.78 -10.77
CA THR A 24 -12.27 -6.30 -10.65
C THR A 24 -11.81 -5.65 -11.95
N ILE A 25 -10.92 -6.30 -12.69
CA ILE A 25 -10.30 -5.77 -13.91
C ILE A 25 -11.33 -5.28 -14.95
N PRO A 26 -12.22 -6.13 -15.48
CA PRO A 26 -13.17 -5.70 -16.52
C PRO A 26 -14.15 -4.65 -16.01
N VAL A 27 -14.49 -4.68 -14.71
CA VAL A 27 -15.35 -3.65 -14.09
C VAL A 27 -14.61 -2.32 -14.05
N TRP A 28 -13.34 -2.33 -13.63
CA TRP A 28 -12.49 -1.14 -13.57
C TRP A 28 -12.29 -0.51 -14.95
N GLU A 29 -12.00 -1.32 -15.97
CA GLU A 29 -11.88 -0.88 -17.37
C GLU A 29 -13.18 -0.24 -17.88
N THR A 30 -14.34 -0.78 -17.49
CA THR A 30 -15.65 -0.20 -17.83
C THR A 30 -15.85 1.15 -17.14
N LEU A 31 -15.54 1.25 -15.84
CA LEU A 31 -15.61 2.51 -15.10
C LEU A 31 -14.67 3.57 -15.71
N GLU A 32 -13.51 3.15 -16.20
CA GLU A 32 -12.55 4.02 -16.87
C GLU A 32 -13.05 4.51 -18.23
N ALA A 33 -13.60 3.62 -19.04
CA ALA A 33 -14.16 3.96 -20.35
C ALA A 33 -15.30 4.98 -20.24
N GLU A 34 -16.11 4.88 -19.19
CA GLU A 34 -17.20 5.82 -18.88
C GLU A 34 -16.74 7.08 -18.11
N GLY A 35 -15.44 7.23 -17.85
CA GLY A 35 -14.87 8.39 -17.15
C GLY A 35 -15.23 8.49 -15.67
N LEU A 36 -15.78 7.42 -15.08
CA LEU A 36 -16.23 7.39 -13.69
C LEU A 36 -15.04 7.36 -12.71
N LEU A 37 -13.91 6.77 -13.10
CA LEU A 37 -12.73 6.73 -12.22
C LEU A 37 -12.17 8.11 -11.92
N THR A 38 -12.02 9.00 -12.91
CA THR A 38 -11.55 10.37 -12.68
C THR A 38 -12.54 11.18 -11.83
N LEU A 39 -13.83 10.84 -11.85
CA LEU A 39 -14.84 11.44 -10.97
C LEU A 39 -14.72 10.97 -9.52
N LEU A 40 -14.40 9.69 -9.29
CA LEU A 40 -14.25 9.10 -7.96
C LEU A 40 -12.87 9.40 -7.35
N LEU A 41 -11.84 9.33 -8.18
CA LEU A 41 -10.42 9.48 -7.86
C LEU A 41 -9.78 10.46 -8.86
N PRO A 42 -9.87 11.78 -8.63
CA PRO A 42 -9.29 12.78 -9.52
C PRO A 42 -7.79 12.61 -9.77
N GLU A 43 -7.07 12.01 -8.83
CA GLU A 43 -5.64 11.73 -8.93
C GLU A 43 -5.32 10.63 -9.95
N TRP A 44 -6.31 9.82 -10.36
CA TRP A 44 -6.17 8.77 -11.37
C TRP A 44 -5.73 9.33 -12.73
N GLU A 45 -6.22 10.51 -13.11
CA GLU A 45 -5.93 11.15 -14.39
C GLU A 45 -4.41 11.29 -14.64
N ARG A 46 -3.62 11.47 -13.58
CA ARG A 46 -2.16 11.64 -13.68
C ARG A 46 -1.42 10.33 -13.99
N VAL A 47 -1.97 9.19 -13.57
CA VAL A 47 -1.34 7.87 -13.74
C VAL A 47 -1.94 7.07 -14.90
N ARG A 48 -3.06 7.55 -15.46
CA ARG A 48 -3.74 6.97 -16.61
C ARG A 48 -2.79 6.85 -17.82
N CYS A 49 -2.68 5.64 -18.34
CA CYS A 49 -1.79 5.25 -19.43
C CYS A 49 -0.32 5.67 -19.24
N LEU A 50 0.11 5.99 -18.01
CA LEU A 50 1.45 6.49 -17.74
C LEU A 50 2.45 5.32 -17.88
N PRO A 51 3.48 5.41 -18.75
CA PRO A 51 4.48 4.36 -18.85
C PRO A 51 5.28 4.21 -17.56
N GLN A 52 5.64 2.98 -17.23
CA GLN A 52 6.57 2.69 -16.15
C GLN A 52 8.00 3.03 -16.57
N ARG A 53 8.78 3.60 -15.65
CA ARG A 53 10.18 3.99 -15.94
C ARG A 53 11.14 2.79 -16.05
N ASN A 54 10.80 1.67 -15.43
CA ASN A 54 11.66 0.48 -15.36
C ASN A 54 11.10 -0.67 -16.21
N ALA A 55 11.95 -1.26 -17.06
CA ALA A 55 11.61 -2.32 -18.01
C ALA A 55 11.09 -3.63 -17.39
N VAL A 56 11.13 -3.77 -16.07
CA VAL A 56 10.63 -4.94 -15.35
C VAL A 56 9.09 -4.93 -15.26
N HIS A 57 8.47 -3.75 -15.37
CA HIS A 57 7.01 -3.65 -15.29
C HIS A 57 6.35 -4.17 -16.55
N THR A 58 5.33 -5.01 -16.35
CA THR A 58 4.50 -5.54 -17.44
C THR A 58 3.45 -4.54 -17.91
N TRP A 59 3.07 -3.59 -17.06
CA TRP A 59 1.90 -2.73 -17.23
C TRP A 59 2.24 -1.24 -17.18
N THR A 60 1.36 -0.40 -17.72
CA THR A 60 1.32 1.04 -17.39
C THR A 60 1.00 1.23 -15.90
N VAL A 61 1.24 2.42 -15.35
CA VAL A 61 1.09 2.68 -13.90
C VAL A 61 -0.34 2.41 -13.45
N ASP A 62 -1.34 2.98 -14.10
CA ASP A 62 -2.77 2.71 -13.85
C ASP A 62 -3.11 1.22 -13.79
N ARG A 63 -2.76 0.44 -14.82
CA ARG A 63 -3.02 -0.99 -14.85
C ARG A 63 -2.25 -1.73 -13.76
N HIS A 64 -1.02 -1.34 -13.48
CA HIS A 64 -0.22 -1.89 -12.38
C HIS A 64 -0.89 -1.70 -11.02
N LEU A 65 -1.51 -0.55 -10.76
CA LEU A 65 -2.25 -0.31 -9.51
C LEU A 65 -3.42 -1.29 -9.33
N VAL A 66 -4.20 -1.52 -10.38
CA VAL A 66 -5.32 -2.48 -10.36
C VAL A 66 -4.79 -3.90 -10.17
N GLU A 67 -3.77 -4.30 -10.92
CA GLU A 67 -3.15 -5.63 -10.80
C GLU A 67 -2.56 -5.85 -9.40
N THR A 68 -1.98 -4.82 -8.79
CA THR A 68 -1.49 -4.87 -7.41
C THR A 68 -2.64 -5.09 -6.43
N ALA A 69 -3.78 -4.41 -6.61
CA ALA A 69 -4.98 -4.65 -5.80
C ALA A 69 -5.51 -6.08 -5.99
N VAL A 70 -5.49 -6.63 -7.22
CA VAL A 70 -5.86 -8.02 -7.51
C VAL A 70 -4.95 -9.00 -6.77
N ARG A 71 -3.63 -8.77 -6.74
CA ARG A 71 -2.70 -9.60 -5.96
C ARG A 71 -2.93 -9.45 -4.45
N ALA A 72 -3.23 -8.25 -3.99
CA ALA A 72 -3.51 -7.96 -2.60
C ALA A 72 -4.81 -8.64 -2.09
N ALA A 73 -5.84 -8.75 -2.93
CA ALA A 73 -7.08 -9.47 -2.62
C ALA A 73 -6.82 -10.93 -2.21
N ALA A 74 -5.85 -11.60 -2.83
CA ALA A 74 -5.46 -12.96 -2.45
C ALA A 74 -4.75 -13.05 -1.09
N LEU A 75 -4.31 -11.92 -0.53
CA LEU A 75 -3.53 -11.82 0.70
C LEU A 75 -4.34 -11.26 1.88
N THR A 76 -5.61 -10.92 1.68
CA THR A 76 -6.46 -10.29 2.72
C THR A 76 -6.58 -11.11 4.00
N ARG A 77 -6.55 -12.44 3.90
CA ARG A 77 -6.55 -13.35 5.07
C ARG A 77 -5.27 -13.34 5.90
N ARG A 78 -4.21 -12.66 5.46
CA ARG A 78 -2.93 -12.56 6.19
C ARG A 78 -2.85 -11.30 7.06
N VAL A 79 -3.84 -10.42 7.02
CA VAL A 79 -3.81 -9.11 7.68
C VAL A 79 -5.10 -8.82 8.45
N ASP A 80 -4.99 -8.07 9.54
CA ASP A 80 -6.14 -7.67 10.37
C ASP A 80 -7.08 -6.67 9.69
N ARG A 81 -6.54 -5.90 8.72
CA ARG A 81 -7.20 -4.78 8.06
C ARG A 81 -7.14 -4.92 6.53
N PRO A 82 -7.89 -5.87 5.96
CA PRO A 82 -7.85 -6.14 4.52
C PRO A 82 -8.29 -4.93 3.68
N ASP A 83 -9.20 -4.12 4.21
CA ASP A 83 -9.62 -2.85 3.61
C ASP A 83 -8.45 -1.88 3.41
N LEU A 84 -7.57 -1.72 4.41
CA LEU A 84 -6.40 -0.87 4.30
C LEU A 84 -5.35 -1.44 3.35
N LEU A 85 -5.19 -2.77 3.28
CA LEU A 85 -4.29 -3.41 2.33
C LEU A 85 -4.73 -3.15 0.89
N LEU A 86 -6.01 -3.38 0.58
CA LEU A 86 -6.58 -3.20 -0.75
C LEU A 86 -6.50 -1.74 -1.21
N VAL A 87 -6.84 -0.79 -0.33
CA VAL A 87 -6.72 0.63 -0.64
C VAL A 87 -5.25 1.03 -0.79
N ALA A 88 -4.35 0.60 0.09
CA ALA A 88 -2.92 0.90 -0.06
C ALA A 88 -2.35 0.35 -1.38
N ALA A 89 -2.75 -0.85 -1.80
CA ALA A 89 -2.36 -1.45 -3.07
C ALA A 89 -2.73 -0.58 -4.27
N LEU A 90 -3.94 -0.02 -4.29
CA LEU A 90 -4.37 0.90 -5.33
C LEU A 90 -3.66 2.27 -5.27
N LEU A 91 -3.27 2.74 -4.08
CA LEU A 91 -2.72 4.09 -3.89
C LEU A 91 -1.18 4.14 -3.94
N HIS A 92 -0.46 3.02 -3.82
CA HIS A 92 0.98 3.00 -3.52
C HIS A 92 1.83 3.81 -4.51
N ASP A 93 1.43 3.80 -5.78
CA ASP A 93 2.16 4.44 -6.87
C ASP A 93 1.46 5.70 -7.42
N LEU A 94 0.39 6.17 -6.76
CA LEU A 94 -0.26 7.44 -7.12
C LEU A 94 0.64 8.66 -6.89
N GLY A 95 1.86 8.52 -6.37
CA GLY A 95 2.87 9.57 -6.40
C GLY A 95 3.58 9.73 -7.75
N LYS A 96 3.49 8.75 -8.66
CA LYS A 96 4.15 8.82 -9.97
C LYS A 96 3.61 9.97 -10.82
N GLY A 97 4.49 10.64 -11.55
CA GLY A 97 4.19 11.85 -12.29
C GLY A 97 4.26 13.15 -11.47
N LEU A 98 4.43 13.09 -10.14
CA LEU A 98 4.79 14.26 -9.34
C LEU A 98 6.31 14.46 -9.28
N PRO A 99 6.79 15.69 -8.99
CA PRO A 99 8.19 15.96 -8.75
C PRO A 99 8.73 15.20 -7.51
N GLY A 100 9.98 14.75 -7.60
CA GLY A 100 10.67 14.06 -6.51
C GLY A 100 10.47 12.56 -6.51
N ASP A 101 10.74 11.95 -5.35
CA ASP A 101 10.52 10.52 -5.11
C ASP A 101 9.01 10.22 -4.98
N HIS A 102 8.54 9.20 -5.69
CA HIS A 102 7.10 8.94 -5.82
C HIS A 102 6.50 8.39 -4.52
N ALA A 103 7.23 7.62 -3.71
CA ALA A 103 6.74 7.15 -2.43
C ALA A 103 6.59 8.33 -1.44
N VAL A 104 7.56 9.26 -1.46
CA VAL A 104 7.51 10.51 -0.69
C VAL A 104 6.33 11.39 -1.10
N ALA A 105 6.18 11.64 -2.40
CA ALA A 105 5.14 12.49 -2.95
C ALA A 105 3.74 11.83 -2.88
N GLY A 106 3.68 10.50 -2.92
CA GLY A 106 2.44 9.72 -2.83
C GLY A 106 1.83 9.72 -1.43
N ALA A 107 2.63 9.83 -0.36
CA ALA A 107 2.11 9.82 1.01
C ALA A 107 1.06 10.92 1.31
N PRO A 108 1.27 12.21 0.99
CA PRO A 108 0.22 13.23 1.17
C PRO A 108 -0.99 13.00 0.25
N VAL A 109 -0.80 12.45 -0.95
CA VAL A 109 -1.89 12.07 -1.86
C VAL A 109 -2.75 10.99 -1.20
N ALA A 110 -2.12 9.93 -0.69
CA ALA A 110 -2.81 8.85 0.00
C ALA A 110 -3.59 9.34 1.22
N ARG A 111 -3.06 10.31 1.97
CA ARG A 111 -3.81 10.95 3.08
C ARG A 111 -5.07 11.64 2.61
N ALA A 112 -4.98 12.45 1.55
CA ALA A 112 -6.11 13.18 1.01
C ALA A 112 -7.18 12.23 0.46
N VAL A 113 -6.76 11.20 -0.29
CA VAL A 113 -7.66 10.18 -0.83
C VAL A 113 -8.33 9.41 0.30
N ALA A 114 -7.57 8.92 1.29
CA ALA A 114 -8.13 8.15 2.41
C ALA A 114 -9.16 8.95 3.22
N ALA A 115 -8.87 10.22 3.51
CA ALA A 115 -9.82 11.10 4.18
C ALA A 115 -11.09 11.32 3.33
N ARG A 116 -10.95 11.49 2.01
CA ARG A 116 -12.08 11.63 1.08
C ARG A 116 -12.95 10.36 1.02
N LEU A 117 -12.33 9.18 1.04
CA LEU A 117 -12.99 7.88 1.13
C LEU A 117 -13.68 7.64 2.48
N GLY A 118 -13.48 8.51 3.48
CA GLY A 118 -14.10 8.41 4.80
C GLY A 118 -13.37 7.52 5.79
N PHE A 119 -12.08 7.25 5.60
CA PHE A 119 -11.25 6.64 6.65
C PHE A 119 -11.00 7.63 7.79
N GLY A 120 -10.97 7.13 9.03
CA GLY A 120 -10.63 7.93 10.20
C GLY A 120 -9.14 8.29 10.25
N ALA A 121 -8.77 9.26 11.09
CA ALA A 121 -7.41 9.81 11.13
C ALA A 121 -6.31 8.75 11.35
N HIS A 122 -6.56 7.73 12.18
CA HIS A 122 -5.61 6.64 12.41
C HIS A 122 -5.38 5.83 11.13
N ASP A 123 -6.45 5.38 10.47
CA ASP A 123 -6.36 4.59 9.25
C ASP A 123 -5.76 5.40 8.08
N THR A 124 -6.10 6.68 7.99
CA THR A 124 -5.47 7.62 7.05
C THR A 124 -3.95 7.71 7.26
N ALA A 125 -3.50 7.75 8.51
CA ALA A 125 -2.07 7.75 8.82
C ALA A 125 -1.40 6.43 8.43
N VAL A 126 -2.05 5.28 8.71
CA VAL A 126 -1.56 3.96 8.30
C VAL A 126 -1.42 3.88 6.78
N LEU A 127 -2.47 4.24 6.02
CA LEU A 127 -2.43 4.23 4.55
C LEU A 127 -1.28 5.09 4.01
N ALA A 128 -1.07 6.27 4.59
CA ALA A 128 0.03 7.14 4.19
C ALA A 128 1.40 6.55 4.49
N THR A 129 1.56 5.86 5.63
CA THR A 129 2.79 5.14 5.98
C THR A 129 3.04 3.99 5.00
N LEU A 130 2.00 3.23 4.63
CA LEU A 130 2.12 2.14 3.65
C LEU A 130 2.57 2.67 2.29
N VAL A 131 1.94 3.73 1.78
CA VAL A 131 2.34 4.37 0.52
C VAL A 131 3.75 4.95 0.62
N ARG A 132 4.10 5.59 1.74
CA ARG A 132 5.42 6.18 1.95
C ARG A 132 6.55 5.14 1.90
N HIS A 133 6.28 3.93 2.37
CA HIS A 133 7.28 2.91 2.61
C HIS A 133 7.10 1.64 1.77
N HIS A 134 6.27 1.65 0.71
CA HIS A 134 5.95 0.44 -0.06
C HIS A 134 7.18 -0.31 -0.63
N LEU A 135 8.29 0.41 -0.89
CA LEU A 135 9.57 -0.17 -1.32
C LEU A 135 10.51 -0.58 -0.17
N LEU A 136 10.25 -0.15 1.07
CA LEU A 136 11.16 -0.26 2.20
C LEU A 136 11.59 -1.70 2.46
N LEU A 137 10.64 -2.63 2.53
CA LEU A 137 10.95 -4.02 2.88
C LEU A 137 11.77 -4.70 1.80
N ILE A 138 11.38 -4.59 0.53
CA ILE A 138 12.09 -5.25 -0.56
C ILE A 138 13.48 -4.66 -0.78
N GLU A 139 13.64 -3.33 -0.66
CA GLU A 139 14.95 -2.68 -0.78
C GLU A 139 15.87 -3.03 0.39
N THR A 140 15.34 -3.03 1.61
CA THR A 140 16.13 -3.38 2.81
C THR A 140 16.55 -4.84 2.75
N ALA A 141 15.60 -5.75 2.50
CA ALA A 141 15.83 -7.19 2.45
C ALA A 141 16.90 -7.61 1.41
N THR A 142 17.03 -6.86 0.31
CA THR A 142 17.93 -7.20 -0.81
C THR A 142 19.22 -6.41 -0.85
N ARG A 143 19.36 -5.33 -0.07
CA ARG A 143 20.51 -4.40 -0.16
C ARG A 143 21.20 -4.14 1.17
N ARG A 144 20.65 -4.56 2.30
CA ARG A 144 21.21 -4.33 3.64
C ARG A 144 21.55 -5.65 4.32
N ASP A 145 22.39 -5.55 5.34
CA ASP A 145 22.64 -6.64 6.26
C ASP A 145 21.45 -6.78 7.22
N LEU A 146 20.85 -7.97 7.26
CA LEU A 146 19.67 -8.22 8.11
C LEU A 146 20.05 -8.60 9.54
N ASP A 147 21.32 -8.87 9.79
CA ASP A 147 21.84 -9.15 11.13
C ASP A 147 22.34 -7.87 11.82
N ASP A 148 22.40 -6.74 11.11
CA ASP A 148 22.64 -5.41 11.69
C ASP A 148 21.40 -4.90 12.48
N PRO A 149 21.50 -4.71 13.81
CA PRO A 149 20.40 -4.24 14.63
C PRO A 149 19.88 -2.84 14.26
N GLU A 150 20.72 -1.97 13.69
CA GLU A 150 20.29 -0.65 13.24
C GLU A 150 19.38 -0.72 12.02
N THR A 151 19.65 -1.66 11.11
CA THR A 151 18.77 -1.94 9.96
C THR A 151 17.37 -2.35 10.42
N VAL A 152 17.27 -3.30 11.36
CA VAL A 152 15.98 -3.73 11.93
C VAL A 152 15.28 -2.58 12.67
N THR A 153 16.04 -1.81 13.46
CA THR A 153 15.50 -0.69 14.24
C THR A 153 14.96 0.43 13.33
N ALA A 154 15.64 0.72 12.22
CA ALA A 154 15.19 1.72 11.25
C ALA A 154 13.84 1.32 10.62
N VAL A 155 13.67 0.05 10.24
CA VAL A 155 12.39 -0.45 9.71
C VAL A 155 11.30 -0.42 10.79
N ALA A 156 11.61 -0.86 12.01
CA ALA A 156 10.68 -0.83 13.14
C ALA A 156 10.15 0.59 13.41
N ARG A 157 11.05 1.59 13.44
CA ARG A 157 10.66 3.01 13.59
C ARG A 157 9.77 3.52 12.46
N ALA A 158 10.04 3.10 11.22
CA ALA A 158 9.28 3.54 10.06
C ALA A 158 7.84 2.97 10.05
N VAL A 159 7.66 1.70 10.44
CA VAL A 159 6.33 1.06 10.45
C VAL A 159 5.56 1.29 11.75
N GLY A 160 6.26 1.47 12.87
CA GLY A 160 5.71 1.79 14.19
C GLY A 160 4.98 0.65 14.91
N THR A 161 4.21 -0.18 14.20
CA THR A 161 3.42 -1.27 14.80
C THR A 161 3.52 -2.58 14.02
N VAL A 162 3.34 -3.70 14.71
CA VAL A 162 3.30 -5.04 14.08
C VAL A 162 2.17 -5.13 13.05
N ARG A 163 1.03 -4.47 13.30
CA ARG A 163 -0.09 -4.44 12.36
C ARG A 163 0.28 -3.72 11.06
N THR A 164 0.91 -2.54 11.16
CA THR A 164 1.39 -1.81 9.98
C THR A 164 2.48 -2.56 9.23
N LEU A 165 3.37 -3.25 9.95
CA LEU A 165 4.38 -4.13 9.35
C LEU A 165 3.74 -5.28 8.55
N GLY A 166 2.71 -5.94 9.11
CA GLY A 166 1.98 -7.01 8.42
C GLY A 166 1.29 -6.53 7.13
N LEU A 167 0.67 -5.35 7.18
CA LEU A 167 0.10 -4.70 5.99
C LEU A 167 1.16 -4.37 4.95
N LEU A 168 2.29 -3.79 5.37
CA LEU A 168 3.38 -3.42 4.47
C LEU A 168 4.00 -4.66 3.82
N HIS A 169 4.14 -5.75 4.58
CA HIS A 169 4.62 -7.02 4.05
C HIS A 169 3.72 -7.56 2.94
N ALA A 170 2.40 -7.63 3.18
CA ALA A 170 1.46 -8.08 2.16
C ALA A 170 1.44 -7.15 0.93
N LEU A 171 1.54 -5.82 1.13
CA LEU A 171 1.63 -4.84 0.05
C LEU A 171 2.89 -5.05 -0.80
N THR A 172 4.05 -5.21 -0.17
CA THR A 172 5.32 -5.46 -0.87
C THR A 172 5.26 -6.72 -1.73
N GLU A 173 4.67 -7.81 -1.22
CA GLU A 173 4.50 -9.04 -2.00
C GLU A 173 3.53 -8.86 -3.16
N ALA A 174 2.40 -8.17 -2.95
CA ALA A 174 1.40 -7.89 -3.98
C ALA A 174 1.99 -7.05 -5.12
N ASP A 175 2.68 -5.95 -4.80
CA ASP A 175 3.31 -5.02 -5.74
C ASP A 175 4.39 -5.73 -6.58
N ALA A 176 5.29 -6.48 -5.92
CA ALA A 176 6.32 -7.21 -6.62
C ALA A 176 5.76 -8.30 -7.55
N ARG A 177 4.67 -8.98 -7.15
CA ARG A 177 3.99 -9.96 -8.02
C ARG A 177 3.24 -9.32 -9.19
N ALA A 178 2.71 -8.11 -9.02
CA ALA A 178 2.05 -7.36 -10.09
C ALA A 178 3.05 -6.74 -11.08
N THR A 179 4.23 -6.34 -10.61
CA THR A 179 5.32 -5.80 -11.43
C THR A 179 5.72 -6.80 -12.52
N GLY A 180 5.99 -8.06 -12.13
CA GLY A 180 6.31 -9.14 -13.07
C GLY A 180 7.08 -10.30 -12.43
N PRO A 181 7.27 -11.41 -13.17
CA PRO A 181 7.90 -12.63 -12.65
C PRO A 181 9.35 -12.43 -12.21
N ALA A 182 10.05 -11.44 -12.77
CA ALA A 182 11.41 -11.10 -12.38
C ALA A 182 11.49 -10.30 -11.06
N ALA A 183 10.40 -9.70 -10.60
CA ALA A 183 10.38 -8.86 -9.40
C ALA A 183 10.17 -9.68 -8.12
N TRP A 184 9.36 -10.76 -8.17
CA TRP A 184 9.13 -11.64 -7.01
C TRP A 184 9.60 -13.08 -7.25
N SER A 185 10.48 -13.57 -6.39
CA SER A 185 10.96 -14.97 -6.40
C SER A 185 10.90 -15.57 -5.00
N ALA A 186 10.93 -16.91 -4.89
CA ALA A 186 10.94 -17.58 -3.59
C ALA A 186 12.10 -17.12 -2.68
N TRP A 187 13.27 -16.86 -3.27
CA TRP A 187 14.42 -16.30 -2.55
C TRP A 187 14.17 -14.89 -2.02
N ARG A 188 13.61 -13.98 -2.83
CA ARG A 188 13.26 -12.63 -2.35
C ARG A 188 12.19 -12.67 -1.27
N GLY A 189 11.20 -13.56 -1.41
CA GLY A 189 10.20 -13.81 -0.38
C GLY A 189 10.84 -14.18 0.95
N ALA A 190 11.74 -15.17 0.95
CA ALA A 190 12.43 -15.60 2.16
C ALA A 190 13.26 -14.48 2.83
N LEU A 191 13.89 -13.59 2.05
CA LEU A 191 14.60 -12.43 2.60
C LEU A 191 13.65 -11.43 3.26
N VAL A 192 12.52 -11.14 2.63
CA VAL A 192 11.50 -10.24 3.18
C VAL A 192 10.87 -10.85 4.43
N ASP A 193 10.51 -12.13 4.40
CA ASP A 193 9.99 -12.86 5.56
C ASP A 193 10.97 -12.81 6.74
N GLY A 194 12.26 -13.04 6.48
CA GLY A 194 13.32 -13.00 7.50
C GLY A 194 13.52 -11.62 8.12
N LEU A 195 13.39 -10.54 7.33
CA LEU A 195 13.40 -9.17 7.83
C LEU A 195 12.16 -8.87 8.67
N VAL A 196 10.96 -9.23 8.16
CA VAL A 196 9.69 -8.99 8.84
C VAL A 196 9.65 -9.69 10.21
N ALA A 197 10.12 -10.93 10.30
CA ALA A 197 10.20 -11.64 11.58
C ALA A 197 11.06 -10.88 12.61
N ARG A 198 12.28 -10.47 12.23
CA ARG A 198 13.19 -9.69 13.10
C ARG A 198 12.58 -8.37 13.56
N VAL A 199 11.90 -7.65 12.66
CA VAL A 199 11.23 -6.38 12.98
C VAL A 199 10.03 -6.61 13.89
N ALA A 200 9.26 -7.67 13.68
CA ALA A 200 8.14 -8.03 14.55
C ALA A 200 8.61 -8.33 15.98
N ASP A 201 9.67 -9.12 16.13
CA ASP A 201 10.28 -9.42 17.43
C ASP A 201 10.77 -8.14 18.13
N ARG A 202 11.40 -7.23 17.37
CA ARG A 202 11.86 -5.94 17.88
C ARG A 202 10.70 -5.08 18.39
N LEU A 203 9.59 -5.02 17.66
CA LEU A 203 8.39 -4.26 18.03
C LEU A 203 7.64 -4.89 19.21
N ALA A 204 7.65 -6.21 19.33
CA ALA A 204 7.07 -6.91 20.48
C ALA A 204 7.89 -6.74 21.76
N GLY A 205 9.21 -6.54 21.62
CA GLY A 205 10.14 -6.30 22.73
C GLY A 205 10.22 -4.84 23.22
N GLU A 206 9.62 -3.87 22.52
CA GLU A 206 9.54 -2.48 23.03
C GLU A 206 8.30 -2.31 23.92
N PRO A 207 8.43 -1.73 25.12
CA PRO A 207 7.27 -1.30 25.88
C PRO A 207 6.50 -0.25 25.06
N VAL A 208 5.20 -0.45 24.90
CA VAL A 208 4.30 0.54 24.28
C VAL A 208 4.49 1.87 25.03
N PRO A 209 4.84 2.98 24.36
CA PRO A 209 4.85 4.27 25.03
C PRO A 209 3.42 4.56 25.49
N ASP A 210 3.21 4.63 26.80
CA ASP A 210 1.96 5.13 27.36
C ASP A 210 1.68 6.50 26.74
N GLY A 211 0.52 6.62 26.08
CA GLY A 211 0.04 7.89 25.54
C GLY A 211 -0.01 8.95 26.65
N PRO A 212 0.01 10.24 26.31
CA PRO A 212 0.11 11.30 27.31
C PRO A 212 -1.01 11.15 28.34
N ALA A 213 -0.62 10.86 29.58
CA ALA A 213 -1.51 10.82 30.72
C ALA A 213 -2.27 12.15 30.77
N THR A 214 -3.57 12.09 30.51
CA THR A 214 -4.50 13.16 30.85
C THR A 214 -4.43 13.35 32.36
N ARG A 215 -3.69 14.38 32.77
CA ARG A 215 -3.73 14.84 34.16
C ARG A 215 -5.09 15.49 34.44
N PRO A 216 -5.62 15.32 35.67
CA PRO A 216 -6.94 15.80 36.08
C PRO A 216 -7.04 17.33 36.08
#